data_AF-A0A925P8Y9-F1
#
_entry.id   AF-A0A925P8Y9-F1
#
_cell.length_a   1.000
_cell.length_b   1.000
_cell.length_c   1.000
_cell.angle_alpha   90.00
_cell.angle_beta   90.00
_cell.angle_gamma   90.00
#
_symmetry.space_group_name_H-M   'P 1'
#
loop_
_entity.id
_entity.type
_entity.pdbx_description
1 polymer ?
#
loop_
_entity_poly.entity_id
_entity_poly.type
_entity_poly.pdbx_seq_one_letter_code
_entity_poly.pdbx_strand_id
1 'polypeptide(L)'
;RYGPSRGPVVPSTFAWIWGWASWQRAWRDYRFDLADTWPNSVTSAGVRDYLRNDLNFLAQTNNFDALAQGSVDTWDYQWSFALLSRRRVNLISTVNLVTNLGFDGDATHTTQSEPYLRDLATHALVPTRRHRDITAPDRAHDKLFGEILHARSWLKITRLRLLASQPVLAALVLGV
;
A
#
# COMPACT_ATOMS: atom_id res chain seq x y z
N ARG A 1 -13.22 9.71 -8.07
CA ARG A 1 -12.21 9.93 -9.15
C ARG A 1 -10.97 9.02 -8.98
N TYR A 2 -11.14 7.72 -8.73
CA TYR A 2 -10.02 6.76 -8.72
C TYR A 2 -9.77 6.09 -10.09
N GLY A 3 -10.45 6.57 -11.14
CA GLY A 3 -10.29 6.08 -12.51
C GLY A 3 -9.25 6.85 -13.35
N PRO A 4 -8.94 6.34 -14.57
CA PRO A 4 -7.77 6.64 -15.42
C PRO A 4 -7.58 8.09 -15.90
N SER A 5 -8.39 9.03 -15.40
CA SER A 5 -8.34 10.45 -15.74
C SER A 5 -6.98 11.13 -15.50
N ARG A 6 -6.16 10.59 -14.59
CA ARG A 6 -4.82 11.11 -14.24
C ARG A 6 -3.67 10.18 -14.64
N GLY A 7 -3.90 9.18 -15.47
CA GLY A 7 -2.88 8.19 -15.82
C GLY A 7 -3.22 6.78 -15.34
N PRO A 8 -2.46 5.77 -15.79
CA PRO A 8 -2.73 4.37 -15.45
C PRO A 8 -2.23 4.00 -14.04
N VAL A 9 -1.38 4.85 -13.45
CA VAL A 9 -0.72 4.61 -12.16
C VAL A 9 -0.88 5.79 -11.19
N VAL A 10 -0.69 5.49 -9.91
CA VAL A 10 -0.62 6.45 -8.80
C VAL A 10 0.72 6.27 -8.08
N PRO A 11 1.55 7.31 -7.93
CA PRO A 11 2.73 7.23 -7.08
C PRO A 11 2.30 7.19 -5.61
N SER A 12 2.90 6.31 -4.82
CA SER A 12 2.48 6.04 -3.45
C SER A 12 3.66 5.61 -2.56
N THR A 13 3.52 5.84 -1.26
CA THR A 13 4.41 5.26 -0.24
C THR A 13 4.08 3.80 0.10
N PHE A 14 2.91 3.28 -0.30
CA PHE A 14 2.53 1.89 -0.06
C PHE A 14 3.21 0.92 -1.03
N ALA A 15 3.79 -0.14 -0.50
CA ALA A 15 4.43 -1.21 -1.26
C ALA A 15 3.53 -2.45 -1.30
N TRP A 16 2.68 -2.55 -2.33
CA TRP A 16 1.83 -3.72 -2.53
C TRP A 16 2.64 -4.91 -3.00
N ILE A 17 2.37 -6.10 -2.42
CA ILE A 17 3.09 -7.34 -2.71
C ILE A 17 2.22 -8.42 -3.39
N TRP A 18 0.95 -8.13 -3.68
CA TRP A 18 0.06 -9.05 -4.39
C TRP A 18 -0.12 -8.56 -5.83
N GLY A 19 0.68 -9.12 -6.75
CA GLY A 19 0.75 -8.66 -8.14
C GLY A 19 1.74 -7.52 -8.36
N TRP A 20 2.97 -7.66 -7.85
CA TRP A 20 3.99 -6.62 -7.88
C TRP A 20 5.19 -7.01 -8.73
N ALA A 21 5.98 -5.99 -9.10
CA ALA A 21 7.29 -6.15 -9.70
C ALA A 21 8.19 -5.03 -9.18
N SER A 22 9.50 -5.26 -9.18
CA SER A 22 10.48 -4.25 -8.78
C SER A 22 11.72 -4.34 -9.65
N TRP A 23 12.49 -3.26 -9.63
CA TRP A 23 13.76 -3.21 -10.34
C TRP A 23 14.86 -3.79 -9.47
N GLN A 24 15.80 -4.50 -10.08
CA GLN A 24 16.99 -5.03 -9.42
C GLN A 24 17.71 -3.97 -8.57
N ARG A 25 17.79 -2.72 -9.05
CA ARG A 25 18.39 -1.61 -8.31
C ARG A 25 17.75 -1.36 -6.94
N ALA A 26 16.43 -1.51 -6.84
CA ALA A 26 15.69 -1.30 -5.59
C ALA A 26 15.81 -2.56 -4.71
N TRP A 27 15.87 -3.75 -5.31
CA TRP A 27 16.06 -4.99 -4.56
C TRP A 27 17.44 -5.09 -3.89
N ARG A 28 18.48 -4.48 -4.48
CA ARG A 28 19.83 -4.38 -3.88
C ARG A 28 19.86 -3.66 -2.53
N ASP A 29 18.84 -2.85 -2.24
CA ASP A 29 18.70 -2.11 -0.99
C ASP A 29 18.02 -2.91 0.13
N TYR A 30 17.41 -4.05 -0.23
CA TYR A 30 16.74 -4.93 0.72
C TYR A 30 17.73 -5.61 1.66
N ARG A 31 17.41 -5.63 2.95
CA ARG A 31 18.19 -6.26 4.02
C ARG A 31 17.22 -7.00 4.92
N PHE A 32 17.62 -8.19 5.37
CA PHE A 32 16.84 -9.03 6.27
C PHE A 32 16.96 -8.64 7.75
N ASP A 33 17.75 -7.61 8.06
CA ASP A 33 18.07 -7.22 9.43
C ASP A 33 17.43 -5.88 9.81
N LEU A 34 16.14 -5.94 10.15
CA LEU A 34 15.42 -4.79 10.71
C LEU A 34 15.75 -4.58 12.20
N ALA A 35 16.16 -5.64 12.90
CA ALA A 35 16.33 -5.62 14.35
C ALA A 35 17.38 -4.58 14.78
N ASP A 36 18.46 -4.44 14.01
CA ASP A 36 19.52 -3.47 14.28
C ASP A 36 19.23 -2.07 13.71
N THR A 37 18.42 -1.98 12.65
CA THR A 37 18.25 -0.74 11.87
C THR A 37 17.02 0.07 12.25
N TRP A 38 15.90 -0.57 12.58
CA TRP A 38 14.64 0.10 12.88
C TRP A 38 14.62 0.84 14.23
N PRO A 39 15.13 0.29 15.35
CA PRO A 39 15.11 0.97 16.66
C PRO A 39 15.89 2.30 16.71
N ASN A 40 16.61 2.63 15.63
CA ASN A 40 17.33 3.88 15.47
C ASN A 40 16.36 5.08 15.31
N SER A 41 16.44 6.03 16.25
CA SER A 41 15.56 7.22 16.28
C SER A 41 15.69 8.15 15.08
N VAL A 42 16.86 8.22 14.44
CA VAL A 42 17.06 9.01 13.21
C VAL A 42 16.32 8.36 12.04
N THR A 43 16.38 7.03 11.96
CA THR A 43 15.70 6.27 10.91
C THR A 43 14.18 6.36 11.05
N SER A 44 13.64 6.17 12.25
CA SER A 44 12.20 6.28 12.49
C SER A 44 11.68 7.70 12.26
N ALA A 45 12.44 8.73 12.66
CA ALA A 45 12.12 10.12 12.34
C ALA A 45 12.12 10.39 10.83
N GLY A 46 13.11 9.85 10.10
CA GLY A 46 13.19 9.97 8.64
C GLY A 46 12.01 9.32 7.92
N VAL A 47 11.55 8.16 8.39
CA VAL A 47 10.35 7.47 7.88
C VAL A 47 9.10 8.28 8.18
N ARG A 48 8.94 8.80 9.40
CA ARG A 48 7.80 9.65 9.77
C ARG A 48 7.72 10.90 8.90
N ASP A 49 8.85 11.59 8.70
CA ASP A 49 8.94 12.75 7.83
C ASP A 49 8.59 12.41 6.38
N TYR A 50 9.05 11.27 5.88
CA TYR A 50 8.72 10.87 4.51
C TYR A 50 7.24 10.51 4.33
N LEU A 51 6.60 9.87 5.31
CA LEU A 51 5.18 9.50 5.23
C LEU A 51 4.24 10.72 5.34
N ARG A 52 4.58 11.72 6.17
CA ARG A 52 3.75 12.90 6.44
C ARG A 52 2.32 12.56 6.87
N ASN A 53 2.14 11.43 7.53
CA ASN A 53 0.85 10.93 7.98
C ASN A 53 1.05 10.06 9.24
N ASP A 54 0.56 10.53 10.39
CA ASP A 54 0.78 9.86 11.67
C ASP A 54 0.05 8.52 11.78
N LEU A 55 -1.11 8.35 11.13
CA LEU A 55 -1.84 7.09 11.13
C LEU A 55 -1.05 6.00 10.38
N ASN A 56 -0.57 6.33 9.18
CA ASN A 56 0.24 5.42 8.38
C ASN A 56 1.58 5.14 9.06
N PHE A 57 2.19 6.17 9.68
CA PHE A 57 3.42 5.98 10.44
C PHE A 57 3.21 5.01 11.61
N LEU A 58 2.17 5.21 12.42
CA LEU A 58 1.86 4.32 13.55
C LEU A 58 1.61 2.88 13.08
N ALA A 59 0.87 2.68 12.00
CA ALA A 59 0.60 1.35 11.46
C ALA A 59 1.89 0.65 10.98
N GLN A 60 2.78 1.38 10.31
CA GLN A 60 4.06 0.83 9.87
C GLN A 60 5.00 0.56 11.05
N THR A 61 5.06 1.44 12.04
CA THR A 61 5.85 1.26 13.27
C THR A 61 5.45 -0.02 13.99
N ASN A 62 4.15 -0.30 14.16
CA ASN A 62 3.70 -1.54 14.79
C ASN A 62 4.21 -2.80 14.04
N ASN A 63 4.20 -2.76 12.70
CA ASN A 63 4.70 -3.86 11.88
C ASN A 63 6.22 -4.02 12.00
N PHE A 64 6.96 -2.91 12.02
CA PHE A 64 8.42 -2.91 12.12
C PHE A 64 8.90 -3.30 13.52
N ASP A 65 8.20 -2.89 14.58
CA ASP A 65 8.44 -3.33 15.95
C ASP A 65 8.22 -4.84 16.09
N ALA A 66 7.14 -5.36 15.51
CA ALA A 66 6.86 -6.79 15.52
C ALA A 66 7.93 -7.61 14.78
N LEU A 67 8.42 -7.11 13.64
CA LEU A 67 9.56 -7.71 12.93
C LEU A 67 10.85 -7.66 13.76
N ALA A 68 11.19 -6.48 14.32
CA ALA A 68 12.43 -6.29 15.08
C ALA A 68 12.47 -7.17 16.35
N GLN A 69 11.30 -7.46 16.93
CA GLN A 69 11.16 -8.36 18.07
C GLN A 69 11.13 -9.85 17.67
N GLY A 70 11.09 -10.18 16.37
CA GLY A 70 10.96 -11.55 15.88
C GLY A 70 9.56 -12.16 16.09
N SER A 71 8.56 -11.33 16.38
CA SER A 71 7.17 -11.76 16.65
C SER A 71 6.40 -12.11 15.37
N VAL A 72 6.91 -11.71 14.21
CA VAL A 72 6.35 -12.00 12.88
C VAL A 72 7.49 -12.40 11.95
N ASP A 73 7.27 -13.46 11.17
CA ASP A 73 8.15 -13.88 10.09
C ASP A 73 7.51 -13.54 8.74
N THR A 74 7.88 -12.38 8.18
CA THR A 74 7.43 -11.94 6.86
C THR A 74 8.43 -11.02 6.18
N TRP A 75 8.51 -11.09 4.85
CA TRP A 75 9.45 -10.30 4.04
C TRP A 75 8.85 -8.96 3.57
N ASP A 76 7.53 -8.84 3.49
CA ASP A 76 6.84 -7.69 2.89
C ASP A 76 6.91 -6.42 3.76
N TYR A 77 6.89 -6.58 5.08
CA TYR A 77 7.14 -5.48 6.01
C TYR A 77 8.60 -5.02 5.95
N GLN A 78 9.55 -5.96 5.82
CA GLN A 78 10.97 -5.63 5.62
C GLN A 78 11.17 -4.84 4.33
N TRP A 79 10.42 -5.21 3.28
CA TRP A 79 10.47 -4.53 2.00
C TRP A 79 9.90 -3.12 2.08
N SER A 80 8.75 -2.97 2.76
CA SER A 80 8.15 -1.66 3.03
C SER A 80 9.12 -0.72 3.75
N PHE A 81 9.82 -1.22 4.77
CA PHE A 81 10.84 -0.45 5.48
C PHE A 81 12.02 -0.06 4.58
N ALA A 82 12.55 -0.99 3.77
CA ALA A 82 13.67 -0.74 2.87
C ALA A 82 13.35 0.40 1.87
N LEU A 83 12.10 0.47 1.41
CA LEU A 83 11.62 1.52 0.52
C LEU A 83 11.42 2.86 1.25
N LEU A 84 10.76 2.84 2.42
CA LEU A 84 10.45 4.06 3.18
C LEU A 84 11.70 4.74 3.73
N SER A 85 12.64 3.98 4.29
CA SER A 85 13.93 4.48 4.79
C SER A 85 14.75 5.21 3.72
N ARG A 86 14.54 4.85 2.44
CA ARG A 86 15.19 5.44 1.28
C ARG A 86 14.30 6.40 0.48
N ARG A 87 13.14 6.77 1.04
CA ARG A 87 12.20 7.71 0.41
C ARG A 87 11.79 7.28 -1.02
N ARG A 88 11.67 5.98 -1.26
CA ARG A 88 11.30 5.42 -2.57
C ARG A 88 9.81 5.61 -2.83
N VAL A 89 9.48 5.89 -4.09
CA VAL A 89 8.10 5.99 -4.59
C VAL A 89 7.72 4.70 -5.31
N ASN A 90 6.56 4.15 -4.96
CA ASN A 90 5.97 2.98 -5.59
C ASN A 90 4.90 3.40 -6.62
N LEU A 91 4.68 2.59 -7.64
CA LEU A 91 3.63 2.83 -8.63
C LEU A 91 2.50 1.83 -8.44
N ILE A 92 1.31 2.33 -8.10
CA ILE A 92 0.11 1.52 -7.92
C ILE A 92 -0.75 1.66 -9.16
N SER A 93 -1.16 0.54 -9.76
CA SER A 93 -2.13 0.56 -10.85
C SER A 93 -3.47 1.16 -10.39
N THR A 94 -4.09 1.96 -11.23
CA THR A 94 -5.44 2.50 -10.97
C THR A 94 -6.56 1.47 -11.14
N VAL A 95 -6.22 0.29 -11.66
CA VAL A 95 -7.12 -0.85 -11.81
C VAL A 95 -6.47 -2.13 -11.29
N ASN A 96 -7.29 -3.09 -10.87
CA ASN A 96 -6.78 -4.41 -10.49
C ASN A 96 -6.27 -5.17 -11.73
N LEU A 97 -5.04 -5.68 -11.67
CA LEU A 97 -4.37 -6.39 -12.78
C LEU A 97 -4.21 -7.89 -12.51
N VAL A 98 -4.53 -8.35 -11.31
CA VAL A 98 -4.27 -9.72 -10.87
C VAL A 98 -5.49 -10.35 -10.22
N THR A 99 -5.55 -11.68 -10.25
CA THR A 99 -6.49 -12.47 -9.47
C THR A 99 -5.69 -13.31 -8.49
N ASN A 100 -6.01 -13.22 -7.20
CA ASN A 100 -5.39 -14.05 -6.18
C ASN A 100 -6.15 -15.38 -6.06
N LEU A 101 -5.45 -16.50 -6.30
CA LEU A 101 -6.07 -17.83 -6.29
C LEU A 101 -6.01 -18.53 -4.92
N GLY A 102 -5.05 -18.17 -4.05
CA GLY A 102 -4.82 -18.85 -2.76
C GLY A 102 -5.64 -18.31 -1.59
N PHE A 103 -6.96 -18.20 -1.72
CA PHE A 103 -7.87 -17.76 -0.64
C PHE A 103 -8.93 -18.82 -0.34
N ASP A 104 -8.53 -20.10 -0.34
CA ASP A 104 -9.34 -21.26 -0.05
C ASP A 104 -8.73 -22.11 1.07
N GLY A 105 -9.38 -23.23 1.40
CA GLY A 105 -8.93 -24.13 2.45
C GLY A 105 -7.54 -24.76 2.22
N ASP A 106 -7.01 -24.68 1.00
CA ASP A 106 -5.69 -25.23 0.65
C ASP A 106 -4.55 -24.20 0.81
N ALA A 107 -4.87 -22.96 1.17
CA ALA A 107 -3.87 -21.91 1.32
C ALA A 107 -3.01 -22.06 2.60
N THR A 108 -1.73 -21.71 2.53
CA THR A 108 -0.81 -21.79 3.70
C THR A 108 -1.16 -20.79 4.81
N HIS A 109 -1.59 -19.58 4.44
CA HIS A 109 -1.81 -18.47 5.39
C HIS A 109 -3.19 -17.80 5.26
N THR A 110 -3.95 -18.11 4.22
CA THR A 110 -5.19 -17.42 3.83
C THR A 110 -6.36 -18.40 3.71
N THR A 111 -6.43 -19.33 4.69
CA THR A 111 -7.45 -20.39 4.74
C THR A 111 -8.87 -19.89 4.99
N GLN A 112 -9.00 -18.68 5.52
CA GLN A 112 -10.28 -17.99 5.64
C GLN A 112 -10.49 -17.13 4.39
N SER A 113 -11.64 -17.32 3.74
CA SER A 113 -12.01 -16.50 2.58
C SER A 113 -12.19 -15.05 3.01
N GLU A 114 -11.35 -14.16 2.47
CA GLU A 114 -11.53 -12.72 2.60
C GLU A 114 -12.19 -12.16 1.33
N PRO A 115 -13.49 -11.85 1.35
CA PRO A 115 -14.27 -11.54 0.14
C PRO A 115 -13.80 -10.28 -0.61
N TYR A 116 -12.96 -9.46 0.02
CA TYR A 116 -12.43 -8.22 -0.56
C TYR A 116 -11.08 -8.41 -1.27
N LEU A 117 -10.48 -9.61 -1.22
CA LEU A 117 -9.18 -9.93 -1.83
C LEU A 117 -9.26 -11.05 -2.88
N ARG A 118 -10.37 -11.78 -2.86
CA ARG A 118 -10.69 -12.87 -3.77
C ARG A 118 -11.72 -12.40 -4.81
N ASP A 119 -11.65 -12.97 -6.02
CA ASP A 119 -12.65 -12.79 -7.08
C ASP A 119 -12.89 -11.33 -7.52
N LEU A 120 -11.90 -10.46 -7.31
CA LEU A 120 -11.92 -9.10 -7.84
C LEU A 120 -11.74 -9.14 -9.36
N ALA A 121 -12.61 -8.41 -10.07
CA ALA A 121 -12.48 -8.25 -11.51
C ALA A 121 -11.11 -7.66 -11.87
N THR A 122 -10.46 -8.25 -12.86
CA THR A 122 -9.24 -7.70 -13.47
C THR A 122 -9.60 -6.80 -14.64
N HIS A 123 -8.78 -5.79 -14.88
CA HIS A 123 -8.96 -4.88 -16.00
C HIS A 123 -7.65 -4.69 -16.76
N ALA A 124 -7.74 -4.41 -18.06
CA ALA A 124 -6.58 -4.04 -18.84
C ALA A 124 -6.09 -2.63 -18.47
N LEU A 125 -4.76 -2.45 -18.41
CA LEU A 125 -4.19 -1.11 -18.40
C LEU A 125 -4.46 -0.43 -19.74
N VAL A 126 -5.09 0.74 -19.69
CA VAL A 126 -5.31 1.56 -20.88
C VAL A 126 -4.11 2.51 -21.04
N PRO A 127 -3.34 2.40 -22.14
CA PRO A 127 -2.26 3.34 -22.41
C PRO A 127 -2.79 4.77 -22.50
N THR A 128 -2.06 5.73 -21.95
CA THR A 128 -2.45 7.14 -22.00
C THR A 128 -1.22 8.02 -22.14
N ARG A 129 -1.39 9.10 -22.90
CA ARG A 129 -0.39 10.16 -23.06
C ARG A 129 -0.38 11.13 -21.87
N ARG A 130 -1.29 10.97 -20.91
CA ARG A 130 -1.34 11.79 -19.70
C ARG A 130 -0.19 11.39 -18.78
N HIS A 131 0.79 12.27 -18.67
CA HIS A 131 1.87 12.12 -17.71
C HIS A 131 1.38 12.52 -16.32
N ARG A 132 1.55 11.59 -15.36
CA ARG A 132 1.48 11.90 -13.94
C ARG A 132 2.90 12.11 -13.46
N ASP A 133 3.11 13.11 -12.61
CA ASP A 133 4.36 13.20 -11.87
C ASP A 133 4.46 11.98 -10.96
N ILE A 134 5.56 11.22 -11.10
CA ILE A 134 5.86 10.01 -10.33
C ILE A 134 7.08 10.19 -9.42
N THR A 135 7.61 11.41 -9.33
CA THR A 135 8.80 11.71 -8.53
C THR A 135 8.50 11.85 -7.04
N ALA A 136 7.22 12.09 -6.70
CA ALA A 136 6.72 12.18 -5.33
C ALA A 136 5.42 11.39 -5.16
N PRO A 137 5.16 10.84 -3.96
CA PRO A 137 3.92 10.12 -3.68
C PRO A 137 2.72 11.07 -3.64
N ASP A 138 1.57 10.60 -4.14
CA ASP A 138 0.30 11.31 -4.10
C ASP A 138 -0.25 11.27 -2.66
N ARG A 139 -0.06 12.36 -1.92
CA ARG A 139 -0.41 12.44 -0.49
C ARG A 139 -1.91 12.30 -0.22
N ALA A 140 -2.74 12.77 -1.14
CA ALA A 140 -4.19 12.64 -1.02
C ALA A 140 -4.60 11.17 -1.20
N HIS A 141 -4.00 10.48 -2.17
CA HIS A 141 -4.18 9.04 -2.35
C HIS A 141 -3.75 8.28 -1.09
N ASP A 142 -2.52 8.48 -0.61
CA ASP A 142 -1.97 7.74 0.54
C ASP A 142 -2.76 8.00 1.83
N LYS A 143 -3.28 9.21 2.05
CA LYS A 143 -4.14 9.54 3.18
C LYS A 143 -5.46 8.78 3.12
N LEU A 144 -6.19 8.86 2.00
CA LEU A 144 -7.45 8.13 1.88
C LEU A 144 -7.21 6.62 1.99
N PHE A 145 -6.17 6.15 1.32
CA PHE A 145 -5.84 4.74 1.31
C PHE A 145 -5.58 4.23 2.73
N GLY A 146 -4.74 4.94 3.51
CA GLY A 146 -4.50 4.63 4.92
C GLY A 146 -5.77 4.63 5.77
N GLU A 147 -6.64 5.63 5.61
CA GLU A 147 -7.91 5.71 6.32
C GLU A 147 -8.87 4.54 6.00
N ILE A 148 -8.79 3.97 4.81
CA ILE A 148 -9.56 2.78 4.43
C ILE A 148 -8.88 1.52 4.98
N LEU A 149 -7.57 1.37 4.78
CA LEU A 149 -6.84 0.16 5.15
C LEU A 149 -6.81 -0.06 6.67
N HIS A 150 -6.66 1.01 7.44
CA HIS A 150 -6.53 0.96 8.89
C HIS A 150 -7.88 1.07 9.63
N ALA A 151 -9.01 1.19 8.92
CA ALA A 151 -10.34 1.10 9.52
C ALA A 151 -10.67 -0.34 9.97
N ARG A 152 -11.66 -0.54 10.86
CA ARG A 152 -12.14 -1.89 11.22
C ARG A 152 -12.76 -2.60 10.00
N SER A 153 -12.56 -3.92 9.85
CA SER A 153 -12.88 -4.68 8.63
C SER A 153 -14.29 -4.46 8.05
N TRP A 154 -15.33 -4.38 8.89
CA TRP A 154 -16.70 -4.11 8.41
C TRP A 154 -16.91 -2.65 7.93
N LEU A 155 -16.22 -1.68 8.54
CA LEU A 155 -16.20 -0.29 8.09
C LEU A 155 -15.43 -0.14 6.77
N LYS A 156 -14.39 -0.97 6.52
CA LYS A 156 -13.65 -0.98 5.25
C LYS A 156 -14.57 -1.28 4.07
N ILE A 157 -15.34 -2.36 4.16
CA ILE A 157 -16.25 -2.81 3.11
C ILE A 157 -17.34 -1.77 2.85
N THR A 158 -17.92 -1.22 3.92
CA THR A 158 -18.98 -0.22 3.83
C THR A 158 -18.48 1.06 3.19
N ARG A 159 -17.30 1.55 3.60
CA ARG A 159 -16.69 2.79 3.07
C ARG A 159 -16.22 2.63 1.63
N LEU A 160 -15.63 1.48 1.27
CA LEU A 160 -15.25 1.16 -0.11
C LEU A 160 -16.47 1.09 -1.04
N ARG A 161 -17.54 0.41 -0.61
CA ARG A 161 -18.79 0.33 -1.38
C ARG A 161 -19.46 1.70 -1.52
N LEU A 162 -19.49 2.51 -0.48
CA LEU A 162 -20.01 3.90 -0.54
C LEU A 162 -19.20 4.78 -1.49
N LEU A 163 -17.86 4.73 -1.41
CA LEU A 163 -16.98 5.52 -2.30
C LEU A 163 -17.06 5.06 -3.76
N ALA A 164 -17.24 3.76 -4.00
CA ALA A 164 -17.42 3.20 -5.34
C ALA A 164 -18.80 3.51 -5.93
N SER A 165 -19.85 3.53 -5.09
CA SER A 165 -21.24 3.75 -5.53
C SER A 165 -21.64 5.22 -5.62
N GLN A 166 -20.95 6.14 -4.93
CA GLN A 166 -21.32 7.55 -4.86
C GLN A 166 -20.16 8.49 -5.26
N PRO A 167 -20.12 8.95 -6.52
CA PRO A 167 -19.07 9.83 -7.03
C PRO A 167 -18.93 11.17 -6.27
N VAL A 168 -20.04 11.67 -5.71
CA VAL A 168 -20.12 12.95 -4.98
C VAL A 168 -19.51 12.85 -3.58
N LEU A 169 -19.82 11.78 -2.84
CA LEU A 169 -19.21 11.51 -1.53
C LEU A 169 -17.70 11.27 -1.65
N ALA A 170 -17.27 10.64 -2.74
CA ALA A 170 -15.84 10.51 -3.04
C ALA A 170 -15.17 11.86 -3.26
N ALA A 171 -15.84 12.89 -3.80
CA ALA A 171 -15.26 14.22 -3.97
C ALA A 171 -15.12 14.97 -2.62
N LEU A 172 -16.17 14.93 -1.79
CA LEU A 172 -16.20 15.60 -0.48
C LEU A 172 -15.18 15.04 0.52
N VAL A 173 -15.03 13.70 0.59
CA VAL A 173 -14.06 13.05 1.50
C VAL A 173 -12.61 13.25 1.02
N LEU A 174 -12.42 13.48 -0.29
CA LEU A 174 -11.11 13.69 -0.91
C LEU A 174 -10.65 15.15 -0.97
N GLY A 175 -11.46 16.09 -0.47
CA GLY A 175 -11.12 17.52 -0.49
C GLY A 175 -11.05 18.11 -1.90
N VAL A 176 -12.05 17.79 -2.75
CA VAL A 176 -12.26 18.43 -4.06
C VAL A 176 -13.62 19.12 -4.08
#